data_AF-A0A0G4N023-F1
#
_entry.id   AF-A0A0G4N023-F1
#
_cell.length_a   1.000
_cell.length_b   1.000
_cell.length_c   1.000
_cell.angle_alpha   90.00
_cell.angle_beta   90.00
_cell.angle_gamma   90.00
#
_symmetry.space_group_name_H-M   'P 1'
#
loop_
_entity.id
_entity.type
_entity.pdbx_description
1 polymer ?
#
loop_
_entity_poly.entity_id
_entity_poly.type
_entity_poly.pdbx_seq_one_letter_code
_entity_poly.pdbx_strand_id
1 'polypeptide(L)'
;MTTFESWQHNAAALLPTRRPRQLLILIGAFLVTLLLVSVSLQNSETNSWRVRRPWATDVDTIPVGTVKGDDAIAEPKRMHMVIPVSKSDPRFCKNMLAQTILGYPRPTVVMWDQKFDDDRYLGKGSHLAKISGTLKWLEDPKNKNFFNEMFGQQEYHREVMRRHHRNAWDRF
;
A
#
# COMPACT_ATOMS: atom_id res chain seq x y z
N MET A 1 45.90 38.75 68.30
CA MET A 1 44.72 38.07 68.85
C MET A 1 43.70 37.95 67.73
N THR A 2 43.19 36.82 67.26
CA THR A 2 43.25 35.40 67.63
C THR A 2 42.64 34.60 66.45
N THR A 3 43.24 33.44 66.16
CA THR A 3 42.64 32.17 65.70
C THR A 3 41.89 32.06 64.36
N PHE A 4 42.58 31.36 63.46
CA PHE A 4 42.14 30.37 62.47
C PHE A 4 41.20 29.28 63.06
N GLU A 5 40.48 28.56 62.19
CA GLU A 5 39.45 27.50 62.43
C GLU A 5 37.99 28.01 62.38
N SER A 6 36.96 27.31 61.87
CA SER A 6 36.78 25.97 61.32
C SER A 6 35.56 26.02 60.39
N TRP A 7 35.61 25.40 59.21
CA TRP A 7 34.41 25.02 58.44
C TRP A 7 34.78 23.85 57.54
N GLN A 8 34.91 22.66 58.13
CA GLN A 8 35.11 21.41 57.39
C GLN A 8 34.23 20.26 57.87
N HIS A 9 33.05 20.55 58.39
CA HIS A 9 32.11 19.51 58.75
C HIS A 9 30.81 19.65 57.97
N ASN A 10 30.34 18.50 57.45
CA ASN A 10 29.06 18.24 56.79
C ASN A 10 29.12 18.05 55.27
N ALA A 11 30.09 17.28 54.78
CA ALA A 11 30.01 16.62 53.48
C ALA A 11 30.28 15.11 53.64
N ALA A 12 29.35 14.37 54.24
CA ALA A 12 29.28 12.91 54.14
C ALA A 12 28.06 12.37 54.89
N ALA A 13 26.87 12.50 54.32
CA ALA A 13 25.76 11.63 54.66
C ALA A 13 24.79 11.59 53.47
N LEU A 14 24.19 10.42 53.22
CA LEU A 14 23.29 10.07 52.12
C LEU A 14 23.93 9.41 50.89
N LEU A 15 24.88 8.50 51.10
CA LEU A 15 24.82 7.21 50.39
C LEU A 15 24.74 6.10 51.43
N PRO A 16 23.60 5.38 51.54
CA PRO A 16 23.51 4.27 52.47
C PRO A 16 24.49 3.19 52.02
N THR A 17 25.45 2.87 52.88
CA THR A 17 26.38 1.75 52.72
C THR A 17 25.58 0.45 52.68
N ARG A 18 25.21 -0.01 51.48
CA ARG A 18 24.34 -1.17 51.30
C ARG A 18 25.07 -2.25 50.49
N ARG A 19 25.46 -3.30 51.23
CA ARG A 19 26.08 -4.61 50.88
C ARG A 19 26.44 -4.81 49.39
N PRO A 20 27.64 -5.34 49.06
CA PRO A 20 28.13 -5.48 47.67
C PRO A 20 27.18 -6.27 46.75
N ARG A 21 26.33 -7.13 47.33
CA ARG A 21 25.28 -7.86 46.62
C ARG A 21 24.19 -6.96 46.03
N GLN A 22 23.84 -5.85 46.67
CA GLN A 22 22.82 -4.92 46.14
C GLN A 22 23.34 -4.12 44.94
N LEU A 23 24.62 -3.74 44.95
CA LEU A 23 25.23 -3.06 43.80
C LEU A 23 25.22 -3.97 42.56
N LEU A 24 25.54 -5.26 42.74
CA LEU A 24 25.48 -6.25 41.66
C LEU A 24 24.06 -6.47 41.12
N ILE A 25 23.05 -6.46 41.99
CA ILE A 25 21.64 -6.57 41.56
C ILE A 25 21.23 -5.35 40.72
N LEU A 26 21.65 -4.14 41.11
CA LEU A 26 21.33 -2.92 40.36
C LEU A 26 22.03 -2.88 39.00
N ILE A 27 23.31 -3.28 38.93
CA ILE A 27 24.04 -3.37 37.66
C ILE A 27 23.41 -4.44 36.76
N GLY A 28 23.07 -5.60 37.31
CA GLY A 28 22.38 -6.66 36.56
C GLY A 28 21.03 -6.21 36.00
N ALA A 29 20.22 -5.53 36.82
CA ALA A 29 18.94 -4.98 36.38
C ALA A 29 19.11 -3.94 35.26
N PHE A 30 20.12 -3.07 35.37
CA PHE A 30 20.41 -2.06 34.34
C PHE A 30 20.87 -2.68 33.02
N LEU A 31 21.69 -3.74 33.05
CA LEU A 31 22.10 -4.44 31.83
C LEU A 31 20.94 -5.18 31.18
N VAL A 32 20.04 -5.79 31.97
CA VAL A 32 18.84 -6.47 31.44
C VAL A 32 17.88 -5.48 30.80
N THR A 33 17.65 -4.31 31.41
CA THR A 33 16.78 -3.29 30.81
C THR A 33 17.39 -2.72 29.53
N LEU A 34 18.71 -2.48 29.50
CA LEU A 34 19.40 -2.01 28.29
C LEU A 34 19.29 -3.05 27.16
N LEU A 35 19.45 -4.33 27.47
CA LEU A 35 19.32 -5.44 26.52
C LEU A 35 17.88 -5.53 25.96
N LEU A 36 16.86 -5.45 26.82
CA LEU A 36 15.45 -5.45 26.41
C LEU A 36 15.08 -4.24 25.54
N VAL A 37 15.64 -3.06 25.81
CA VAL A 37 15.45 -1.86 24.99
C VAL A 37 16.11 -2.03 23.63
N SER A 38 17.35 -2.55 23.55
CA SER A 38 18.01 -2.82 22.27
C SER A 38 17.28 -3.88 21.43
N VAL A 39 16.72 -4.93 22.05
CA VAL A 39 15.89 -5.93 21.34
C VAL A 39 14.58 -5.32 20.84
N SER A 40 13.94 -4.43 21.62
CA SER A 40 12.73 -3.72 21.17
C SER A 40 13.01 -2.75 20.01
N LEU A 41 14.16 -2.07 20.02
CA LEU A 41 14.59 -1.19 18.92
C LEU A 41 14.92 -1.99 17.65
N GLN A 42 15.56 -3.16 17.76
CA GLN A 42 15.74 -4.05 16.61
C GLN A 42 14.42 -4.60 16.08
N ASN A 43 13.48 -4.96 16.96
CA ASN A 43 12.15 -5.45 16.54
C ASN A 43 11.28 -4.33 15.92
N SER A 44 11.58 -3.06 16.23
CA SER A 44 11.01 -1.88 15.57
C SER A 44 11.48 -1.75 14.12
N GLU A 45 12.72 -2.13 13.80
CA GLU A 45 13.20 -2.13 12.41
C GLU A 45 12.77 -3.37 11.62
N THR A 46 12.54 -4.53 12.28
CA THR A 46 12.07 -5.75 11.59
C THR A 46 10.56 -5.81 11.40
N ASN A 47 9.78 -5.02 12.15
CA ASN A 47 8.38 -4.74 11.81
C ASN A 47 8.28 -3.54 10.86
N SER A 48 9.13 -3.52 9.83
CA SER A 48 8.75 -2.84 8.61
C SER A 48 7.49 -3.55 8.13
N TRP A 49 6.33 -2.92 8.31
CA TRP A 49 5.14 -3.20 7.51
C TRP A 49 5.44 -2.83 6.06
N ARG A 50 6.41 -3.52 5.44
CA ARG A 50 6.50 -3.68 4.00
C ARG A 50 5.33 -4.57 3.63
N VAL A 51 4.16 -3.96 3.62
CA VAL A 51 3.04 -4.37 2.78
C VAL A 51 3.65 -4.44 1.38
N ARG A 52 4.11 -5.63 0.97
CA ARG A 52 4.39 -5.93 -0.43
C ARG A 52 3.07 -5.69 -1.14
N ARG A 53 2.91 -4.50 -1.71
CA ARG A 53 1.84 -4.20 -2.65
C ARG A 53 2.24 -4.94 -3.92
N PRO A 54 1.58 -6.05 -4.30
CA PRO A 54 2.01 -6.86 -5.45
C PRO A 54 1.92 -6.10 -6.78
N TRP A 55 1.32 -4.91 -6.77
CA TRP A 55 1.05 -4.05 -7.90
C TRP A 55 1.89 -2.77 -7.92
N ALA A 56 2.68 -2.49 -6.87
CA ALA A 56 3.63 -1.38 -6.87
C ALA A 56 5.00 -1.93 -7.30
N THR A 57 5.24 -1.99 -8.62
CA THR A 57 6.62 -2.06 -9.12
C THR A 57 7.33 -0.77 -8.72
N ASP A 58 8.54 -0.90 -8.16
CA ASP A 58 9.36 0.15 -7.57
C ASP A 58 9.14 1.56 -8.17
N VAL A 59 8.58 2.46 -7.36
CA VAL A 59 8.51 3.91 -7.66
C VAL A 59 9.88 4.58 -7.46
N ASP A 60 10.92 3.84 -7.08
CA ASP A 60 12.26 4.36 -6.84
C ASP A 60 13.16 4.40 -8.10
N THR A 61 12.62 4.14 -9.31
CA THR A 61 13.37 4.29 -10.56
C THR A 61 12.70 5.18 -11.61
N ILE A 62 11.87 6.14 -11.20
CA ILE A 62 11.62 7.29 -12.09
C ILE A 62 12.72 8.33 -11.78
N PRO A 63 13.86 8.34 -12.48
CA PRO A 63 14.64 9.57 -12.51
C PRO A 63 13.68 10.64 -13.02
N VAL A 64 13.62 11.77 -12.32
CA VAL A 64 13.03 12.99 -12.86
C VAL A 64 13.95 13.46 -13.99
N GLY A 65 13.93 12.70 -15.08
CA GLY A 65 14.57 12.94 -16.34
C GLY A 65 13.45 13.29 -17.30
N THR A 66 13.59 14.45 -17.91
CA THR A 66 12.77 14.97 -19.00
C THR A 66 12.23 13.86 -19.91
N VAL A 67 10.93 13.58 -19.81
CA VAL A 67 10.26 12.65 -20.73
C VAL A 67 10.19 13.33 -22.10
N LYS A 68 11.19 13.05 -22.94
CA LYS A 68 11.07 13.14 -24.39
C LYS A 68 10.41 11.83 -24.84
N GLY A 69 9.35 11.98 -25.61
CA GLY A 69 8.57 10.87 -26.12
C GLY A 69 9.41 9.90 -26.95
N ASP A 70 8.86 8.69 -27.02
CA ASP A 70 9.12 7.61 -27.95
C ASP A 70 10.21 6.61 -27.49
N ASP A 71 9.79 5.34 -27.44
CA ASP A 71 10.57 4.11 -27.23
C ASP A 71 10.96 3.69 -25.81
N ALA A 72 9.95 3.52 -24.94
CA ALA A 72 10.03 2.52 -23.87
C ALA A 72 9.45 1.20 -24.38
N ILE A 73 10.27 0.14 -24.38
CA ILE A 73 9.88 -1.25 -24.62
C ILE A 73 8.55 -1.51 -23.90
N ALA A 74 7.49 -1.81 -24.65
CA ALA A 74 6.14 -1.92 -24.14
C ALA A 74 6.01 -3.11 -23.18
N GLU A 75 6.30 -2.87 -21.91
CA GLU A 75 5.89 -3.70 -20.78
C GLU A 75 4.39 -4.05 -20.91
N PRO A 76 3.98 -5.29 -20.64
CA PRO A 76 2.58 -5.68 -20.77
C PRO A 76 1.72 -4.74 -19.92
N LYS A 77 0.66 -4.19 -20.51
CA LYS A 77 -0.31 -3.32 -19.82
C LYS A 77 -1.10 -4.14 -18.80
N ARG A 78 -0.53 -4.37 -17.61
CA ARG A 78 -1.06 -5.33 -16.61
C ARG A 78 -2.38 -4.91 -15.96
N MET A 79 -2.82 -3.66 -16.11
CA MET A 79 -4.08 -3.19 -15.54
C MET A 79 -4.64 -1.98 -16.32
N HIS A 80 -5.93 -2.03 -16.64
CA HIS A 80 -6.68 -0.91 -17.21
C HIS A 80 -7.88 -0.60 -16.32
N MET A 81 -7.94 0.62 -15.79
CA MET A 81 -9.01 1.03 -14.88
C MET A 81 -10.07 1.84 -15.62
N VAL A 82 -11.34 1.51 -15.42
CA VAL A 82 -12.48 2.19 -16.03
C VAL A 82 -13.42 2.66 -14.92
N ILE A 83 -13.78 3.95 -14.91
CA ILE A 83 -14.62 4.53 -13.85
C ILE A 83 -15.89 5.13 -14.46
N PRO A 84 -17.07 4.56 -14.14
CA PRO A 84 -18.35 5.13 -14.55
C PRO A 84 -18.79 6.28 -13.67
N VAL A 85 -18.73 7.50 -14.20
CA VAL A 85 -19.15 8.71 -13.48
C VAL A 85 -19.70 9.76 -14.45
N SER A 86 -20.83 10.37 -14.07
CA SER A 86 -21.52 11.36 -14.90
C SER A 86 -21.23 12.82 -14.55
N LYS A 87 -20.64 13.08 -13.38
CA LYS A 87 -20.36 14.44 -12.91
C LYS A 87 -19.17 14.45 -11.95
N SER A 88 -18.56 15.61 -11.75
CA SER A 88 -17.60 15.76 -10.66
C SER A 88 -18.31 15.59 -9.32
N ASP A 89 -17.73 14.76 -8.44
CA ASP A 89 -18.14 14.69 -7.05
C ASP A 89 -16.91 14.55 -6.14
N PRO A 90 -16.96 15.01 -4.87
CA PRO A 90 -15.81 14.93 -3.98
C PRO A 90 -15.28 13.51 -3.74
N ARG A 91 -16.13 12.47 -3.87
CA ARG A 91 -15.72 11.07 -3.70
C ARG A 91 -14.95 10.60 -4.93
N PHE A 92 -15.37 10.99 -6.12
CA PHE A 92 -14.66 10.76 -7.37
C PHE A 92 -13.30 11.45 -7.37
N CYS A 93 -13.22 12.72 -6.94
CA CYS A 93 -11.94 13.44 -6.83
C CYS A 93 -11.00 12.75 -5.82
N LYS A 94 -11.50 12.34 -4.64
CA LYS A 94 -10.72 11.57 -3.67
C LYS A 94 -10.23 10.24 -4.26
N ASN A 95 -11.08 9.54 -5.00
CA ASN A 95 -10.73 8.29 -5.65
C ASN A 95 -9.64 8.48 -6.71
N MET A 96 -9.76 9.50 -7.57
CA MET A 96 -8.76 9.84 -8.58
C MET A 96 -7.40 10.20 -7.95
N LEU A 97 -7.42 11.03 -6.88
CA LEU A 97 -6.22 11.39 -6.14
C LEU A 97 -5.58 10.17 -5.48
N ALA A 98 -6.37 9.33 -4.82
CA ALA A 98 -5.89 8.12 -4.17
C ALA A 98 -5.21 7.18 -5.18
N GLN A 99 -5.84 6.92 -6.34
CA GLN A 99 -5.25 6.13 -7.41
C GLN A 99 -3.90 6.70 -7.87
N THR A 100 -3.80 8.01 -8.00
CA THR A 100 -2.57 8.71 -8.42
C THR A 100 -1.46 8.53 -7.38
N ILE A 101 -1.74 8.78 -6.10
CA ILE A 101 -0.78 8.60 -4.98
C ILE A 101 -0.33 7.15 -4.89
N LEU A 102 -1.24 6.23 -5.17
CA LEU A 102 -0.99 4.80 -5.11
C LEU A 102 -0.16 4.32 -6.31
N GLY A 103 -0.15 5.02 -7.44
CA GLY A 103 0.55 4.60 -8.66
C GLY A 103 -0.31 3.70 -9.57
N TYR A 104 -1.63 3.73 -9.40
CA TYR A 104 -2.55 3.04 -10.34
C TYR A 104 -2.51 3.72 -11.72
N PRO A 105 -2.78 2.96 -12.80
CA PRO A 105 -2.90 3.53 -14.13
C PRO A 105 -4.01 4.59 -14.17
N ARG A 106 -3.78 5.66 -14.94
CA ARG A 106 -4.79 6.72 -15.14
C ARG A 106 -6.10 6.10 -15.61
N PRO A 107 -7.22 6.26 -14.86
CA PRO A 107 -8.46 5.61 -15.21
C PRO A 107 -9.10 6.26 -16.42
N THR A 108 -9.74 5.44 -17.25
CA THR A 108 -10.63 5.93 -18.31
C THR A 108 -11.97 6.26 -17.69
N VAL A 109 -12.33 7.54 -17.70
CA VAL A 109 -13.63 8.02 -17.25
C VAL A 109 -14.64 7.83 -18.37
N VAL A 110 -15.74 7.16 -18.06
CA VAL A 110 -16.82 6.88 -19.00
C VAL A 110 -18.11 7.51 -18.48
N MET A 111 -19.01 7.88 -19.41
CA MET A 111 -20.31 8.50 -19.14
C MET A 111 -20.28 9.93 -18.59
N TRP A 112 -19.19 10.67 -18.80
CA TRP A 112 -19.09 12.07 -18.36
C TRP A 112 -20.20 12.93 -18.95
N ASP A 113 -20.78 13.80 -18.12
CA ASP A 113 -21.87 14.73 -18.45
C ASP A 113 -23.15 14.07 -19.00
N GLN A 114 -23.32 12.77 -18.78
CA GLN A 114 -24.55 12.07 -19.17
C GLN A 114 -25.62 12.15 -18.07
N LYS A 115 -26.84 12.48 -18.50
CA LYS A 115 -28.01 12.46 -17.62
C LYS A 115 -28.72 11.13 -17.75
N PHE A 116 -29.03 10.53 -16.61
CA PHE A 116 -29.80 9.30 -16.50
C PHE A 116 -30.99 9.63 -15.62
N ASP A 117 -32.04 10.09 -16.27
CA ASP A 117 -33.29 10.50 -15.63
C ASP A 117 -34.47 9.86 -16.35
N ASP A 118 -34.67 8.58 -16.09
CA ASP A 118 -35.82 7.80 -16.57
C ASP A 118 -36.60 7.31 -15.36
N ASP A 119 -37.81 7.87 -15.19
CA ASP A 119 -38.71 7.62 -14.07
C ASP A 119 -39.23 6.17 -14.01
N ARG A 120 -39.01 5.37 -15.06
CA ARG A 120 -39.36 3.94 -15.08
C ARG A 120 -38.38 3.08 -14.27
N TYR A 121 -37.21 3.61 -13.91
CA TYR A 121 -36.18 2.86 -13.20
C TYR A 121 -35.96 3.38 -11.77
N LEU A 122 -35.77 2.46 -10.82
CA LEU A 122 -35.37 2.81 -9.46
C LEU A 122 -34.06 3.62 -9.49
N GLY A 123 -34.05 4.74 -8.76
CA GLY A 123 -32.91 5.66 -8.77
C GLY A 123 -32.71 6.39 -10.10
N LYS A 124 -33.80 6.66 -10.83
CA LYS A 124 -33.82 7.40 -12.11
C LYS A 124 -33.00 6.75 -13.24
N GLY A 125 -32.62 5.48 -13.07
CA GLY A 125 -31.77 4.75 -14.02
C GLY A 125 -30.26 5.01 -13.85
N SER A 126 -29.84 5.82 -12.87
CA SER A 126 -28.43 6.17 -12.66
C SER A 126 -27.50 4.98 -12.34
N HIS A 127 -28.01 3.96 -11.64
CA HIS A 127 -27.24 2.74 -11.35
C HIS A 127 -27.13 1.83 -12.57
N LEU A 128 -28.23 1.65 -13.30
CA LEU A 128 -28.26 0.87 -14.54
C LEU A 128 -27.37 1.52 -15.60
N ALA A 129 -27.35 2.85 -15.67
CA ALA A 129 -26.50 3.61 -16.54
C ALA A 129 -25.01 3.31 -16.37
N LYS A 130 -24.55 3.11 -15.12
CA LYS A 130 -23.15 2.73 -14.85
C LYS A 130 -22.83 1.37 -15.47
N ILE A 131 -23.77 0.43 -15.46
CA ILE A 131 -23.61 -0.90 -16.04
C ILE A 131 -23.65 -0.80 -17.57
N SER A 132 -24.71 -0.21 -18.12
CA SER A 132 -24.93 -0.14 -19.57
C SER A 132 -23.89 0.73 -20.27
N GLY A 133 -23.46 1.83 -19.66
CA GLY A 133 -22.39 2.66 -20.22
C GLY A 133 -21.01 2.03 -20.11
N THR A 134 -20.76 1.20 -19.08
CA THR A 134 -19.53 0.40 -19.02
C THR A 134 -19.57 -0.65 -20.12
N LEU A 135 -20.68 -1.39 -20.26
CA LEU A 135 -20.86 -2.37 -21.33
C LEU A 135 -20.66 -1.75 -22.72
N LYS A 136 -21.25 -0.57 -22.98
CA LYS A 136 -21.04 0.16 -24.23
C LYS A 136 -19.57 0.50 -24.49
N TRP A 137 -18.81 0.86 -23.45
CA TRP A 137 -17.38 1.08 -23.57
C TRP A 137 -16.62 -0.22 -23.89
N LEU A 138 -17.03 -1.36 -23.33
CA LEU A 138 -16.44 -2.67 -23.58
C LEU A 138 -16.68 -3.18 -25.01
N GLU A 139 -17.88 -2.94 -25.53
CA GLU A 139 -18.29 -3.40 -26.85
C GLU A 139 -17.74 -2.53 -27.99
N ASP A 140 -17.25 -1.32 -27.68
CA ASP A 140 -16.62 -0.44 -28.66
C ASP A 140 -15.44 -1.18 -29.34
N PRO A 141 -15.43 -1.29 -30.69
CA PRO A 141 -14.34 -1.93 -31.42
C PRO A 141 -12.95 -1.43 -31.06
N LYS A 142 -12.81 -0.16 -30.66
CA LYS A 142 -11.54 0.42 -30.22
C LYS A 142 -11.01 -0.19 -28.92
N ASN A 143 -11.92 -0.62 -28.04
CA ASN A 143 -11.60 -1.15 -26.71
C ASN A 143 -11.69 -2.68 -26.65
N LYS A 144 -12.36 -3.30 -27.61
CA LYS A 144 -12.59 -4.75 -27.69
C LYS A 144 -11.30 -5.57 -27.62
N ASN A 145 -10.21 -5.06 -28.20
CA ASN A 145 -8.91 -5.73 -28.17
C ASN A 145 -8.37 -5.92 -26.75
N PHE A 146 -8.57 -4.94 -25.86
CA PHE A 146 -8.15 -5.06 -24.45
C PHE A 146 -8.88 -6.17 -23.72
N PHE A 147 -10.19 -6.28 -23.96
CA PHE A 147 -11.02 -7.29 -23.31
C PHE A 147 -10.71 -8.70 -23.85
N ASN A 148 -10.54 -8.83 -25.17
CA ASN A 148 -10.14 -10.09 -25.79
C ASN A 148 -8.76 -10.55 -25.31
N GLU A 149 -7.82 -9.63 -25.17
CA GLU A 149 -6.49 -9.94 -24.64
C GLU A 149 -6.57 -10.39 -23.17
N MET A 150 -7.28 -9.63 -22.32
CA MET A 150 -7.43 -9.96 -20.89
C MET A 150 -8.11 -11.33 -20.70
N PHE A 151 -9.24 -11.56 -21.34
CA PHE A 151 -9.96 -12.83 -21.21
C PHE A 151 -9.24 -13.98 -21.90
N GLY A 152 -8.56 -13.73 -23.01
CA GLY A 152 -7.70 -14.74 -23.65
C GLY A 152 -6.59 -15.22 -22.73
N GLN A 153 -5.93 -14.30 -22.01
CA GLN A 153 -4.90 -14.63 -21.02
C GLN A 153 -5.47 -15.40 -19.82
N GLN A 154 -6.65 -15.00 -19.32
CA GLN A 154 -7.30 -15.70 -18.21
C GLN A 154 -7.73 -17.12 -18.60
N GLU A 155 -8.30 -17.31 -19.79
CA GLU A 155 -8.74 -18.63 -20.25
C GLU A 155 -7.53 -19.54 -20.51
N TYR A 156 -6.43 -18.99 -21.03
CA TYR A 156 -5.16 -19.72 -21.12
C TYR A 156 -4.67 -20.17 -19.75
N HIS A 157 -4.62 -19.26 -18.77
CA HIS A 157 -4.16 -19.59 -17.42
C HIS A 157 -5.06 -20.63 -16.76
N ARG A 158 -6.38 -20.49 -16.93
CA ARG A 158 -7.38 -21.47 -16.50
C ARG A 158 -7.13 -22.84 -17.13
N GLU A 159 -6.92 -22.90 -18.44
CA GLU A 159 -6.67 -24.13 -19.18
C GLU A 159 -5.36 -24.81 -18.76
N VAL A 160 -4.31 -24.02 -18.49
CA VAL A 160 -3.04 -24.52 -17.95
C VAL A 160 -3.24 -25.15 -16.57
N MET A 161 -3.92 -24.46 -15.64
CA MET A 161 -4.24 -25.01 -14.32
C MET A 161 -5.12 -26.26 -14.43
N ARG A 162 -6.11 -26.23 -15.33
CA ARG A 162 -6.99 -27.37 -15.60
C ARG A 162 -6.21 -28.59 -16.11
N ARG A 163 -5.18 -28.39 -16.95
CA ARG A 163 -4.28 -29.47 -17.41
C ARG A 163 -3.36 -29.98 -16.30
N HIS A 164 -2.88 -29.09 -15.42
CA HIS A 164 -2.02 -29.47 -14.30
C HIS A 164 -2.77 -30.35 -13.29
N HIS A 165 -4.06 -30.08 -13.06
CA HIS A 165 -4.92 -30.86 -12.18
C HIS A 165 -5.70 -31.99 -12.88
N ARG A 166 -5.53 -32.19 -14.20
CA ARG A 166 -6.08 -33.38 -14.87
C ARG A 166 -5.30 -34.60 -14.39
N ASN A 167 -6.03 -35.58 -13.89
CA ASN A 167 -5.45 -36.90 -13.64
C ASN A 167 -5.30 -37.65 -14.98
N ALA A 168 -4.44 -38.66 -15.00
CA ALA A 168 -4.18 -39.46 -16.22
C ALA A 168 -5.46 -40.14 -16.75
N TRP A 169 -6.43 -40.42 -15.87
CA TRP A 169 -7.73 -41.00 -16.19
C TRP A 169 -8.69 -40.04 -16.91
N ASP A 170 -8.49 -38.71 -16.85
CA ASP A 170 -9.33 -37.71 -17.54
C ASP A 170 -8.92 -37.48 -19.01
N ARG A 171 -8.01 -38.30 -19.54
CA ARG A 171 -7.48 -38.22 -20.92
C ARG A 171 -7.92 -39.38 -21.82
N PHE A 172 -8.53 -40.42 -21.26
CA PHE A 172 -9.09 -41.57 -21.96
C PHE A 172 -10.61 -41.52 -21.91
#